data_AF-A0A939L7N9-F1
#
_entry.id   AF-A0A939L7N9-F1
#
_cell.length_a   1.000
_cell.length_b   1.000
_cell.length_c   1.000
_cell.angle_alpha   90.00
_cell.angle_beta   90.00
_cell.angle_gamma   90.00
#
_symmetry.space_group_name_H-M   'P 1'
#
loop_
_entity.id
_entity.type
_entity.pdbx_description
1 polymer ?
#
loop_
_entity_poly.entity_id
_entity_poly.type
_entity_poly.pdbx_seq_one_letter_code
_entity_poly.pdbx_strand_id
1 'polypeptide(L)'
;HARLGTLLLVRVRPYQEETVRHLVVHLPTGKVTRIDALGQSCLRLPADQGVAFPGGCHLADGTVRTFDQPVDGLLYERTVLSPNGEDVLYEFRSPADGRALLQPYNSVRQEAAAPLACQGYALLDDGTLIALRPAEDGPTRLHPVQLWRSPFTSERHAAEQPPGSGPLARIGNADLVRGLADCLALARLAAAGADTPAGHRAVLTACTRTADRHHWLGQSGLGDLAEPLAEIRDTARQVIAEYEAIAQLTAHAAARTDETADHVEGLLRTARGETLADAAEWVERLAGLRRAQGRVEALRELPRADRERIDALAEHLAQGLAEAADRAVVQLAEPAAFEPHRRRAGELAEHCAAIATAAEAEPLSARLAEQSEALQTVSELVGTLDLADATTRTAILDRLADVLGLLNRARA
;
A
#
# COMPACT_ATOMS: atom_id res chain seq x y z
N HIS A 1 -0.26 -23.22 -15.77
CA HIS A 1 -1.01 -21.95 -15.74
C HIS A 1 -0.34 -20.98 -16.69
N ALA A 2 -1.01 -19.91 -17.10
CA ALA A 2 -0.45 -18.82 -17.90
C ALA A 2 -0.89 -17.48 -17.30
N ARG A 3 -0.08 -16.42 -17.41
CA ARG A 3 -0.40 -15.09 -16.87
C ARG A 3 -0.45 -14.06 -17.98
N LEU A 4 -1.49 -13.24 -17.97
CA LEU A 4 -1.69 -12.11 -18.86
C LEU A 4 -2.08 -10.89 -18.01
N GLY A 5 -1.09 -10.05 -17.68
CA GLY A 5 -1.31 -8.88 -16.81
C GLY A 5 -1.92 -9.26 -15.46
N THR A 6 -3.17 -8.82 -15.24
CA THR A 6 -4.01 -9.06 -14.06
C THR A 6 -4.76 -10.40 -14.10
N LEU A 7 -4.70 -11.14 -15.20
CA LEU A 7 -5.40 -12.41 -15.38
C LEU A 7 -4.42 -13.59 -15.23
N LEU A 8 -4.82 -14.58 -14.44
CA LEU A 8 -4.15 -15.87 -14.33
C LEU A 8 -5.06 -16.97 -14.88
N LEU A 9 -4.64 -17.60 -15.96
CA LEU A 9 -5.34 -18.69 -16.62
C LEU A 9 -4.85 -20.03 -16.07
N VAL A 10 -5.78 -20.84 -15.58
CA VAL A 10 -5.51 -22.12 -14.94
C VAL A 10 -6.26 -23.23 -15.65
N ARG A 11 -5.51 -24.22 -16.12
CA ARG A 11 -6.04 -25.50 -16.59
C ARG A 11 -5.85 -26.51 -15.47
N VAL A 12 -6.92 -27.10 -14.97
CA VAL A 12 -6.87 -28.05 -13.85
C VAL A 12 -7.78 -29.25 -14.13
N ARG A 13 -7.27 -30.45 -13.86
CA ARG A 13 -8.10 -31.67 -13.78
C ARG A 13 -8.26 -32.03 -12.31
N PRO A 14 -9.44 -31.86 -11.70
CA PRO A 14 -9.65 -32.23 -10.31
C PRO A 14 -9.38 -33.73 -10.07
N TYR A 15 -9.05 -34.07 -8.83
CA TYR A 15 -8.85 -35.47 -8.44
C TYR A 15 -10.17 -36.25 -8.63
N GLN A 16 -10.08 -37.42 -9.27
CA GLN A 16 -11.22 -38.28 -9.64
C GLN A 16 -12.20 -37.71 -10.68
N GLU A 17 -11.88 -36.59 -11.35
CA GLU A 17 -12.65 -36.10 -12.49
C GLU A 17 -11.93 -36.36 -13.81
N GLU A 18 -12.68 -36.78 -14.83
CA GLU A 18 -12.16 -36.94 -16.20
C GLU A 18 -12.12 -35.60 -16.97
N THR A 19 -12.97 -34.66 -16.58
CA THR A 19 -13.13 -33.36 -17.25
C THR A 19 -12.08 -32.36 -16.79
N VAL A 20 -11.35 -31.78 -17.74
CA VAL A 20 -10.44 -30.67 -17.51
C VAL A 20 -11.23 -29.37 -17.41
N ARG A 21 -11.03 -28.62 -16.33
CA ARG A 21 -11.62 -27.29 -16.11
C ARG A 21 -10.64 -26.20 -16.53
N HIS A 22 -11.18 -25.14 -17.13
CA HIS A 22 -10.42 -23.95 -17.46
C HIS A 22 -10.96 -22.76 -16.66
N LEU A 23 -10.08 -22.14 -15.87
CA LEU A 23 -10.41 -21.08 -14.94
C LEU A 23 -9.61 -19.82 -15.29
N VAL A 24 -10.23 -18.66 -15.11
CA VAL A 24 -9.55 -17.35 -15.14
C VAL A 24 -9.68 -16.75 -13.75
N VAL A 25 -8.54 -16.40 -13.17
CA VAL A 25 -8.44 -15.71 -11.89
C VAL A 25 -8.09 -14.24 -12.16
N HIS A 26 -8.96 -13.33 -11.75
CA HIS A 26 -8.66 -11.90 -11.74
C HIS A 26 -7.86 -11.58 -10.48
N LEU A 27 -6.54 -11.43 -10.61
CA LEU A 27 -5.60 -11.31 -9.49
C LEU A 27 -5.93 -10.16 -8.52
N PRO A 28 -6.35 -8.96 -8.98
CA PRO A 28 -6.68 -7.86 -8.07
C PRO A 28 -7.85 -8.18 -7.12
N THR A 29 -8.89 -8.87 -7.60
CA THR A 29 -10.09 -9.16 -6.79
C THR A 29 -10.13 -10.58 -6.26
N GLY A 30 -9.24 -11.46 -6.71
CA GLY A 30 -9.28 -12.90 -6.42
C GLY A 30 -10.44 -13.65 -7.07
N LYS A 31 -11.29 -12.98 -7.87
CA LYS A 31 -12.47 -13.61 -8.49
C LYS A 31 -12.03 -14.70 -9.47
N VAL A 32 -12.62 -15.89 -9.32
CA VAL A 32 -12.38 -17.04 -10.20
C VAL A 32 -13.61 -17.25 -11.09
N THR A 33 -13.41 -17.26 -12.40
CA THR A 33 -14.45 -17.55 -13.39
C THR A 33 -14.09 -18.83 -14.14
N ARG A 34 -15.01 -19.81 -14.20
CA ARG A 34 -14.87 -21.00 -15.04
C ARG A 34 -15.29 -20.68 -16.47
N ILE A 35 -14.40 -20.91 -17.43
CA ILE A 35 -14.60 -20.64 -18.86
C ILE A 35 -13.99 -21.79 -19.66
N ASP A 36 -14.74 -22.88 -19.86
CA ASP A 36 -14.23 -24.09 -20.51
C ASP A 36 -13.94 -23.89 -22.01
N ALA A 37 -14.56 -22.90 -22.65
CA ALA A 37 -14.27 -22.52 -24.03
C ALA A 37 -12.80 -22.11 -24.27
N LEU A 38 -12.08 -21.68 -23.22
CA LEU A 38 -10.63 -21.42 -23.29
C LEU A 38 -9.82 -22.67 -23.63
N GLY A 39 -10.35 -23.86 -23.32
CA GLY A 39 -9.73 -25.13 -23.70
C GLY A 39 -9.80 -25.41 -25.19
N GLN A 40 -10.71 -24.75 -25.91
CA GLN A 40 -10.86 -24.88 -27.36
C GLN A 40 -9.98 -23.85 -28.10
N SER A 41 -10.07 -22.60 -27.69
CA SER A 41 -9.23 -21.51 -28.22
C SER A 41 -9.14 -20.37 -27.21
N CYS A 42 -7.92 -19.87 -27.02
CA CYS A 42 -7.62 -18.77 -26.11
C CYS A 42 -6.72 -17.76 -26.84
N LEU A 43 -7.28 -16.60 -27.17
CA LEU A 43 -6.62 -15.55 -27.92
C LEU A 43 -6.41 -14.35 -27.02
N ARG A 44 -5.29 -13.64 -27.20
CA ARG A 44 -5.03 -12.38 -26.51
C ARG A 44 -5.79 -11.25 -27.23
N LEU A 45 -6.55 -10.46 -26.49
CA LEU A 45 -7.16 -9.24 -27.01
C LEU A 45 -6.08 -8.18 -27.30
N PRO A 46 -6.35 -7.21 -28.20
CA PRO A 46 -5.41 -6.13 -28.49
C PRO A 46 -4.96 -5.40 -27.23
N ALA A 47 -3.73 -4.89 -27.23
CA ALA A 47 -3.19 -4.06 -26.15
C ALA A 47 -3.37 -4.65 -24.73
N ASP A 48 -3.26 -5.98 -24.57
CA ASP A 48 -3.42 -6.66 -23.28
C ASP A 48 -4.79 -6.50 -22.62
N GLN A 49 -5.83 -6.16 -23.38
CA GLN A 49 -7.16 -5.89 -22.84
C GLN A 49 -7.86 -7.12 -22.25
N GLY A 50 -7.29 -8.32 -22.41
CA GLY A 50 -7.80 -9.56 -21.85
C GLY A 50 -7.65 -10.73 -22.80
N VAL A 51 -8.57 -11.70 -22.71
CA VAL A 51 -8.60 -12.87 -23.58
C VAL A 51 -9.95 -13.03 -24.29
N ALA A 52 -9.91 -13.45 -25.55
CA ALA A 52 -11.07 -13.90 -26.32
C ALA A 52 -11.07 -15.42 -26.42
N PHE A 53 -12.26 -16.00 -26.44
CA PHE A 53 -12.52 -17.41 -26.63
C PHE A 53 -13.81 -17.57 -27.46
N PRO A 54 -14.10 -18.76 -28.02
CA PRO A 54 -15.34 -18.97 -28.75
C PRO A 54 -16.56 -18.62 -27.89
N GLY A 55 -17.36 -17.65 -28.34
CA GLY A 55 -18.57 -17.21 -27.66
C GLY A 55 -18.37 -16.25 -26.49
N GLY A 56 -17.19 -15.62 -26.36
CA GLY A 56 -17.02 -14.58 -25.35
C GLY A 56 -15.61 -13.99 -25.21
N CYS A 57 -15.49 -13.11 -24.23
CA CYS A 57 -14.21 -12.56 -23.80
C CYS A 57 -14.18 -12.32 -22.28
N HIS A 58 -12.97 -12.31 -21.74
CA HIS A 58 -12.69 -11.91 -20.36
C HIS A 58 -11.70 -10.74 -20.41
N LEU A 59 -12.15 -9.57 -19.98
CA LEU A 59 -11.34 -8.36 -19.95
C LEU A 59 -10.37 -8.35 -18.77
N ALA A 60 -9.31 -7.57 -18.88
CA ALA A 60 -8.29 -7.41 -17.85
C ALA A 60 -8.82 -6.77 -16.55
N ASP A 61 -9.96 -6.07 -16.62
CA ASP A 61 -10.64 -5.47 -15.46
C ASP A 61 -11.53 -6.47 -14.68
N GLY A 62 -11.62 -7.72 -15.14
CA GLY A 62 -12.46 -8.74 -14.51
C GLY A 62 -13.86 -8.89 -15.13
N THR A 63 -14.22 -8.05 -16.09
CA THR A 63 -15.49 -8.14 -16.83
C THR A 63 -15.49 -9.37 -17.72
N VAL A 64 -16.55 -10.16 -17.64
CA VAL A 64 -16.72 -11.36 -18.47
C VAL A 64 -17.97 -11.18 -19.31
N ARG A 65 -17.83 -11.39 -20.62
CA ARG A 65 -18.95 -11.40 -21.57
C ARG A 65 -18.99 -12.76 -22.24
N THR A 66 -20.11 -13.44 -22.11
CA THR A 66 -20.39 -14.73 -22.74
C THR A 66 -21.74 -14.66 -23.45
N PHE A 67 -21.83 -15.29 -24.60
CA PHE A 67 -23.02 -15.33 -25.43
C PHE A 67 -23.58 -16.75 -25.49
N ASP A 68 -24.89 -16.88 -25.40
CA ASP A 68 -25.59 -18.17 -25.38
C ASP A 68 -25.68 -18.76 -26.79
N GLN A 69 -24.68 -19.57 -27.14
CA GLN A 69 -24.50 -20.15 -28.47
C GLN A 69 -23.73 -21.47 -28.39
N PRO A 70 -23.92 -22.39 -29.34
CA PRO A 70 -23.12 -23.61 -29.42
C PRO A 70 -21.68 -23.28 -29.81
N VAL A 71 -20.77 -23.40 -28.83
CA VAL A 71 -19.33 -23.15 -29.02
C VAL A 71 -18.49 -24.40 -29.10
N ASP A 72 -19.06 -25.58 -28.87
CA ASP A 72 -18.30 -26.83 -28.80
C ASP A 72 -17.61 -27.16 -30.13
N GLY A 73 -16.35 -27.62 -30.06
CA GLY A 73 -15.56 -27.98 -31.23
C GLY A 73 -15.15 -26.82 -32.13
N LEU A 74 -15.43 -25.57 -31.74
CA LEU A 74 -14.97 -24.39 -32.49
C LEU A 74 -13.49 -24.13 -32.21
N LEU A 75 -12.69 -24.12 -33.27
CA LEU A 75 -11.27 -23.80 -33.23
C LEU A 75 -11.03 -22.45 -33.89
N TYR A 76 -10.05 -21.71 -33.40
CA TYR A 76 -9.59 -20.48 -34.04
C TYR A 76 -9.14 -20.75 -35.49
N GLU A 77 -9.63 -19.94 -36.42
CA GLU A 77 -9.23 -20.01 -37.83
C GLU A 77 -8.38 -18.81 -38.23
N ARG A 78 -8.87 -17.59 -37.96
CA ARG A 78 -8.14 -16.35 -38.26
C ARG A 78 -8.67 -15.13 -37.52
N THR A 79 -7.92 -14.04 -37.61
CA THR A 79 -8.30 -12.71 -37.14
C THR A 79 -8.35 -11.75 -38.33
N VAL A 80 -9.43 -10.99 -38.46
CA VAL A 80 -9.55 -9.89 -39.42
C VAL A 80 -9.47 -8.57 -38.66
N LEU A 81 -8.47 -7.76 -39.00
CA LEU A 81 -8.32 -6.41 -38.47
C LEU A 81 -9.01 -5.44 -39.41
N SER A 82 -9.92 -4.61 -38.90
CA SER A 82 -10.47 -3.53 -39.71
C SER A 82 -9.42 -2.42 -39.91
N PRO A 83 -9.34 -1.83 -41.12
CA PRO A 83 -8.52 -0.64 -41.37
C PRO A 83 -8.87 0.57 -40.48
N ASN A 84 -10.04 0.59 -39.85
CA ASN A 84 -10.38 1.62 -38.87
C ASN A 84 -9.50 1.52 -37.60
N GLY A 85 -8.86 0.38 -37.35
CA GLY A 85 -7.97 0.17 -36.21
C GLY A 85 -8.67 -0.04 -34.86
N GLU A 86 -10.00 -0.01 -34.82
CA GLU A 86 -10.81 -0.19 -33.61
C GLU A 86 -11.55 -1.54 -33.58
N ASP A 87 -11.92 -2.08 -34.73
CA ASP A 87 -12.68 -3.33 -34.80
C ASP A 87 -11.81 -4.52 -35.21
N VAL A 88 -11.94 -5.61 -34.46
CA VAL A 88 -11.27 -6.89 -34.68
C VAL A 88 -12.32 -8.00 -34.77
N LEU A 89 -12.28 -8.80 -35.83
CA LEU A 89 -13.13 -9.99 -35.97
C LEU A 89 -12.31 -11.24 -35.68
N TYR A 90 -12.73 -12.01 -34.68
CA TYR A 90 -12.20 -13.36 -34.47
C TYR A 90 -13.11 -14.36 -35.16
N GLU A 91 -12.53 -15.17 -36.04
CA GLU A 91 -13.22 -16.28 -36.69
C GLU A 91 -12.85 -17.58 -36.00
N PHE A 92 -13.89 -18.30 -35.59
CA PHE A 92 -13.78 -19.68 -35.12
C PHE A 92 -14.55 -20.60 -36.05
N ARG A 93 -13.99 -21.76 -36.39
CA ARG A 93 -14.62 -22.75 -37.25
C ARG A 93 -14.52 -24.15 -36.64
N SER A 94 -15.60 -24.90 -36.78
CA SER A 94 -15.63 -26.33 -36.46
C SER A 94 -15.08 -27.14 -37.63
N PRO A 95 -14.02 -27.94 -37.42
CA PRO A 95 -13.54 -28.87 -38.44
C PRO A 95 -14.53 -29.99 -38.76
N ALA A 96 -15.47 -30.29 -37.85
CA ALA A 96 -16.35 -31.45 -37.95
C ALA A 96 -17.54 -31.21 -38.90
N ASP A 97 -18.15 -30.03 -38.82
CA ASP A 97 -19.38 -29.69 -39.54
C ASP A 97 -19.29 -28.36 -40.31
N GLY A 98 -18.13 -27.69 -40.29
CA GLY A 98 -17.87 -26.48 -41.08
C GLY A 98 -18.50 -25.20 -40.53
N ARG A 99 -19.30 -25.28 -39.46
CA ARG A 99 -19.93 -24.11 -38.84
C ARG A 99 -18.87 -23.11 -38.38
N ALA A 100 -19.17 -21.83 -38.55
CA ALA A 100 -18.33 -20.72 -38.17
C ALA A 100 -19.04 -19.80 -37.17
N LEU A 101 -18.24 -19.17 -36.31
CA LEU A 101 -18.65 -18.14 -35.37
C LEU A 101 -17.76 -16.92 -35.58
N LEU A 102 -18.38 -15.81 -35.98
CA LEU A 102 -17.70 -14.54 -36.18
C LEU A 102 -17.91 -13.67 -34.96
N GLN A 103 -16.85 -13.33 -34.24
CA GLN A 103 -16.90 -12.60 -32.99
C GLN A 103 -16.25 -11.21 -33.12
N PRO A 104 -17.05 -10.15 -33.33
CA PRO A 104 -16.56 -8.78 -33.37
C PRO A 104 -16.15 -8.30 -31.97
N TYR A 105 -15.02 -7.61 -31.91
CA TYR A 105 -14.49 -6.96 -30.72
C TYR A 105 -14.06 -5.53 -31.07
N ASN A 106 -14.51 -4.55 -30.29
CA ASN A 106 -14.09 -3.16 -30.43
C ASN A 106 -13.06 -2.81 -29.34
N SER A 107 -11.84 -2.47 -29.72
CA SER A 107 -10.72 -2.24 -28.79
C SER A 107 -10.80 -0.90 -28.05
N VAL A 108 -11.57 0.07 -28.53
CA VAL A 108 -11.79 1.36 -27.86
C VAL A 108 -12.78 1.19 -26.71
N ARG A 109 -13.95 0.65 -27.05
CA ARG A 109 -15.02 0.34 -26.09
C ARG A 109 -14.67 -0.84 -25.19
N GLN A 110 -13.69 -1.65 -25.58
CA GLN A 110 -13.32 -2.92 -24.95
C GLN A 110 -14.52 -3.86 -24.85
N GLU A 111 -15.28 -3.97 -25.93
CA GLU A 111 -16.57 -4.66 -25.94
C GLU A 111 -16.63 -5.69 -27.06
N ALA A 112 -17.02 -6.92 -26.71
CA ALA A 112 -17.46 -7.91 -27.67
C ALA A 112 -18.94 -7.69 -28.00
N ALA A 113 -19.27 -7.64 -29.29
CA ALA A 113 -20.65 -7.64 -29.76
C ALA A 113 -21.20 -9.07 -29.80
N ALA A 114 -22.53 -9.21 -29.93
CA ALA A 114 -23.15 -10.52 -30.15
C ALA A 114 -22.53 -11.17 -31.40
N PRO A 115 -21.87 -12.31 -31.28
CA PRO A 115 -21.19 -12.95 -32.40
C PRO A 115 -22.21 -13.60 -33.34
N LEU A 116 -21.79 -13.79 -34.58
CA LEU A 116 -22.63 -14.28 -35.68
C LEU A 116 -22.29 -15.73 -35.98
N ALA A 117 -23.17 -16.65 -35.58
CA ALA A 117 -23.09 -18.05 -35.97
C ALA A 117 -23.59 -18.24 -37.42
N CYS A 118 -22.81 -18.93 -38.24
CA CYS A 118 -23.12 -19.17 -39.65
C CYS A 118 -22.54 -20.50 -40.15
N GLN A 119 -23.06 -21.04 -41.26
CA GLN A 119 -22.49 -22.23 -41.92
C GLN A 119 -21.37 -21.87 -42.90
N GLY A 120 -21.33 -20.61 -43.30
CA GLY A 120 -20.34 -20.04 -44.20
C GLY A 120 -20.63 -18.56 -44.36
N TYR A 121 -19.64 -17.80 -44.79
CA TYR A 121 -19.81 -16.38 -45.06
C TYR A 121 -18.85 -15.90 -46.15
N ALA A 122 -19.16 -14.75 -46.71
CA ALA A 122 -18.27 -13.96 -47.55
C ALA A 122 -18.17 -12.55 -46.98
N LEU A 123 -16.95 -12.02 -46.88
CA LEU A 123 -16.68 -10.64 -46.52
C LEU A 123 -16.10 -9.94 -47.76
N LEU A 124 -16.82 -8.93 -48.26
CA LEU A 124 -16.41 -8.16 -49.44
C LEU A 124 -15.47 -7.01 -49.05
N ASP A 125 -14.74 -6.50 -50.04
CA ASP A 125 -13.77 -5.40 -49.86
C ASP A 125 -14.37 -4.15 -49.19
N ASP A 126 -15.66 -3.88 -49.40
CA ASP A 126 -16.40 -2.73 -48.87
C ASP A 126 -17.00 -2.97 -47.47
N GLY A 127 -16.71 -4.10 -46.85
CA GLY A 127 -17.23 -4.47 -45.53
C GLY A 127 -18.62 -5.10 -45.55
N THR A 128 -19.20 -5.37 -46.73
CA THR A 128 -20.43 -6.15 -46.83
C THR A 128 -20.16 -7.59 -46.40
N LEU A 129 -20.82 -8.02 -45.33
CA LEU A 129 -20.73 -9.38 -44.79
C LEU A 129 -22.01 -10.15 -45.14
N ILE A 130 -21.82 -11.27 -45.85
CA ILE A 130 -22.88 -12.15 -46.33
C ILE A 130 -22.75 -13.46 -45.57
N ALA A 131 -23.70 -13.81 -44.70
CA ALA A 131 -23.63 -15.00 -43.86
C ALA A 131 -24.78 -15.97 -44.13
N LEU A 132 -24.46 -17.25 -44.33
CA LEU A 132 -25.44 -18.33 -44.44
C LEU A 132 -25.89 -18.74 -43.05
N ARG A 133 -27.19 -18.62 -42.76
CA ARG A 133 -27.73 -19.05 -41.47
C ARG A 133 -27.58 -20.56 -41.30
N PRO A 134 -27.36 -21.03 -40.06
CA PRO A 134 -27.49 -22.45 -39.73
C PRO A 134 -28.85 -22.99 -40.16
N ALA A 135 -28.85 -24.15 -40.82
CA ALA A 135 -30.08 -24.86 -41.12
C ALA A 135 -30.60 -25.49 -39.82
N GLU A 136 -31.78 -25.09 -39.38
CA GLU A 136 -32.39 -25.58 -38.14
C GLU A 136 -32.99 -27.00 -38.32
N ASP A 137 -33.45 -27.33 -39.54
CA ASP A 137 -34.17 -28.58 -39.85
C ASP A 137 -33.43 -29.51 -40.85
N GLY A 138 -32.10 -29.36 -40.99
CA GLY A 138 -31.30 -30.18 -41.91
C GLY A 138 -31.30 -29.67 -43.38
N PRO A 139 -30.91 -30.51 -44.36
CA PRO A 139 -30.73 -30.07 -45.75
C PRO A 139 -32.03 -29.54 -46.37
N THR A 140 -31.97 -28.32 -46.91
CA THR A 140 -33.12 -27.62 -47.53
C THR A 140 -32.74 -27.12 -48.92
N ARG A 141 -33.74 -26.82 -49.75
CA ARG A 141 -33.55 -26.22 -51.09
C ARG A 141 -33.34 -24.70 -51.04
N LEU A 142 -33.78 -24.05 -49.96
CA LEU A 142 -33.71 -22.61 -49.78
C LEU A 142 -32.87 -22.30 -48.55
N HIS A 143 -31.75 -21.62 -48.74
CA HIS A 143 -30.84 -21.25 -47.66
C HIS A 143 -31.01 -19.76 -47.32
N PRO A 144 -31.51 -19.41 -46.13
CA PRO A 144 -31.61 -18.02 -45.73
C PRO A 144 -30.21 -17.41 -45.54
N VAL A 145 -29.99 -16.27 -46.16
CA VAL A 145 -28.76 -15.48 -46.07
C VAL A 145 -29.05 -14.19 -45.30
N GLN A 146 -28.11 -13.78 -44.46
CA GLN A 146 -28.12 -12.47 -43.80
C GLN A 146 -27.06 -11.58 -44.43
N LEU A 147 -27.44 -10.33 -44.69
CA LEU A 147 -26.56 -9.30 -45.21
C LEU A 147 -26.32 -8.25 -44.14
N TRP A 148 -25.07 -7.94 -43.86
CA TRP A 148 -24.66 -6.93 -42.90
C TRP A 148 -23.73 -5.92 -43.57
N ARG A 149 -23.87 -4.64 -43.20
CA ARG A 149 -22.80 -3.66 -43.39
C ARG A 149 -21.92 -3.67 -42.15
N SER A 150 -20.71 -4.17 -42.29
CA SER A 150 -19.77 -4.34 -41.18
C SER A 150 -18.60 -3.36 -41.31
N PRO A 151 -17.87 -3.08 -40.22
CA PRO A 151 -16.69 -2.23 -40.26
C PRO A 151 -15.47 -2.93 -40.89
N PHE A 152 -15.55 -4.21 -41.26
CA PHE A 152 -14.40 -5.01 -41.72
C PHE A 152 -14.15 -4.85 -43.21
N THR A 153 -13.62 -3.70 -43.62
CA THR A 153 -13.24 -3.42 -45.02
C THR A 153 -11.84 -3.93 -45.34
N SER A 154 -11.52 -4.05 -46.63
CA SER A 154 -10.15 -4.32 -47.09
C SER A 154 -9.27 -3.07 -46.98
N GLU A 155 -7.96 -3.25 -46.82
CA GLU A 155 -7.00 -2.14 -46.87
C GLU A 155 -7.07 -1.36 -48.19
N ARG A 156 -7.30 -2.07 -49.30
CA ARG A 156 -7.46 -1.48 -50.65
C ARG A 156 -8.66 -0.54 -50.68
N HIS A 157 -9.82 -1.00 -50.21
CA HIS A 157 -11.03 -0.18 -50.18
C HIS A 157 -10.88 1.03 -49.25
N ALA A 158 -10.23 0.85 -48.09
CA ALA A 158 -9.97 1.96 -47.16
C ALA A 158 -9.02 3.01 -47.77
N ALA A 159 -8.02 2.59 -48.55
CA ALA A 159 -7.08 3.48 -49.23
C ALA A 159 -7.71 4.26 -50.41
N GLU A 160 -8.78 3.73 -51.01
CA GLU A 160 -9.56 4.42 -52.06
C GLU A 160 -10.47 5.52 -51.49
N GLN A 161 -10.74 5.51 -50.18
CA GLN A 161 -11.53 6.56 -49.56
C GLN A 161 -10.76 7.89 -49.56
N PRO A 162 -11.46 9.04 -49.72
CA PRO A 162 -10.81 10.34 -49.65
C PRO A 162 -10.08 10.49 -48.31
N PRO A 163 -8.79 10.84 -48.30
CA PRO A 163 -8.09 11.07 -47.05
C PRO A 163 -8.78 12.19 -46.28
N GLY A 164 -8.93 12.02 -44.97
CA GLY A 164 -9.42 13.08 -44.10
C GLY A 164 -8.53 14.33 -44.21
N SER A 165 -9.10 15.50 -43.95
CA SER A 165 -8.34 16.75 -43.90
C SER A 165 -8.05 17.15 -42.44
N GLY A 166 -6.95 17.88 -42.25
CA GLY A 166 -6.62 18.50 -40.96
C GLY A 166 -5.67 17.70 -40.05
N PRO A 167 -5.46 18.19 -38.82
CA PRO A 167 -4.46 17.66 -37.89
C PRO A 167 -4.65 16.18 -37.50
N LEU A 168 -5.88 15.75 -37.24
CA LEU A 168 -6.21 14.36 -36.88
C LEU A 168 -5.87 13.37 -38.00
N ALA A 169 -6.13 13.75 -39.26
CA ALA A 169 -5.83 12.89 -40.41
C ALA A 169 -4.32 12.62 -40.58
N ARG A 170 -3.45 13.54 -40.13
CA ARG A 170 -1.98 13.36 -40.17
C ARG A 170 -1.46 12.33 -39.18
N ILE A 171 -2.18 12.11 -38.08
CA ILE A 171 -1.85 11.11 -37.05
C ILE A 171 -2.23 9.71 -37.54
N GLY A 172 -3.36 9.62 -38.25
CA GLY A 172 -3.90 8.37 -38.77
C GLY A 172 -4.86 7.71 -37.78
N ASN A 173 -5.96 7.16 -38.31
CA ASN A 173 -7.06 6.67 -37.48
C ASN A 173 -6.63 5.58 -36.49
N ALA A 174 -5.75 4.66 -36.91
CA ALA A 174 -5.26 3.59 -36.05
C ALA A 174 -4.46 4.09 -34.84
N ASP A 175 -3.71 5.20 -34.97
CA ASP A 175 -3.00 5.78 -33.83
C ASP A 175 -3.94 6.59 -32.92
N LEU A 176 -4.89 7.34 -33.51
CA LEU A 176 -5.94 8.03 -32.76
C LEU A 176 -6.77 7.07 -31.90
N VAL A 177 -7.25 5.99 -32.52
CA VAL A 177 -8.03 4.93 -31.87
C VAL A 177 -7.26 4.31 -30.71
N ARG A 178 -5.97 4.05 -30.90
CA ARG A 178 -5.12 3.49 -29.85
C ARG A 178 -4.90 4.46 -28.71
N GLY A 179 -4.71 5.75 -28.99
CA GLY A 179 -4.63 6.79 -27.97
C GLY A 179 -5.93 6.92 -27.18
N LEU A 180 -7.08 6.95 -27.86
CA LEU A 180 -8.39 6.98 -27.21
C LEU A 180 -8.64 5.74 -26.34
N ALA A 181 -8.26 4.55 -26.82
CA ALA A 181 -8.37 3.31 -26.07
C ALA A 181 -7.51 3.35 -24.79
N ASP A 182 -6.26 3.81 -24.88
CA ASP A 182 -5.35 3.94 -23.74
C ASP A 182 -5.86 4.99 -22.73
N CYS A 183 -6.40 6.14 -23.19
CA CYS A 183 -7.00 7.17 -22.34
C CYS A 183 -8.27 6.68 -21.63
N LEU A 184 -9.18 5.99 -22.33
CA LEU A 184 -10.40 5.44 -21.73
C LEU A 184 -10.09 4.31 -20.75
N ALA A 185 -9.08 3.48 -21.03
CA ALA A 185 -8.62 2.46 -20.09
C ALA A 185 -8.07 3.09 -18.81
N LEU A 186 -7.29 4.17 -18.94
CA LEU A 186 -6.81 4.93 -17.78
C LEU A 186 -7.97 5.54 -16.99
N ALA A 187 -8.95 6.15 -17.66
CA ALA A 187 -10.12 6.72 -16.99
C ALA A 187 -10.90 5.66 -16.19
N ARG A 188 -11.09 4.47 -16.77
CA ARG A 188 -11.69 3.32 -16.06
C ARG A 188 -10.85 2.89 -14.86
N LEU A 189 -9.53 2.80 -15.02
CA LEU A 189 -8.62 2.43 -13.93
C LEU A 189 -8.66 3.43 -12.77
N ALA A 190 -8.69 4.73 -13.08
CA ALA A 190 -8.80 5.80 -12.08
C ALA A 190 -10.17 5.78 -11.38
N ALA A 191 -11.25 5.53 -12.12
CA ALA A 191 -12.61 5.48 -11.59
C ALA A 191 -12.90 4.23 -10.73
N ALA A 192 -12.19 3.12 -10.96
CA ALA A 192 -12.39 1.85 -10.25
C ALA A 192 -11.94 1.87 -8.77
N GLY A 193 -11.54 3.02 -8.22
CA GLY A 193 -11.11 3.17 -6.83
C GLY A 193 -9.67 2.70 -6.65
N ALA A 194 -8.71 3.58 -6.91
CA ALA A 194 -7.29 3.32 -6.68
C ALA A 194 -6.90 3.46 -5.20
N ASP A 195 -7.73 3.03 -4.25
CA ASP A 195 -7.66 3.38 -2.80
C ASP A 195 -6.44 2.82 -2.05
N THR A 196 -5.51 2.18 -2.77
CA THR A 196 -4.29 1.62 -2.22
C THR A 196 -3.07 2.27 -2.87
N PRO A 197 -1.90 2.30 -2.19
CA PRO A 197 -0.66 2.77 -2.80
C PRO A 197 -0.31 2.03 -4.10
N ALA A 198 -0.62 0.73 -4.18
CA ALA A 198 -0.43 -0.07 -5.38
C ALA A 198 -1.36 0.36 -6.53
N GLY A 199 -2.63 0.67 -6.21
CA GLY A 199 -3.59 1.22 -7.17
C GLY A 199 -3.13 2.55 -7.76
N HIS A 200 -2.74 3.50 -6.91
CA HIS A 200 -2.22 4.80 -7.37
C HIS A 200 -0.94 4.67 -8.21
N ARG A 201 -0.03 3.72 -7.86
CA ARG A 201 1.15 3.44 -8.69
C ARG A 201 0.79 2.87 -10.06
N ALA A 202 -0.25 2.03 -10.15
CA ALA A 202 -0.74 1.51 -11.41
C ALA A 202 -1.31 2.63 -12.30
N VAL A 203 -2.08 3.56 -11.72
CA VAL A 203 -2.58 4.76 -12.40
C VAL A 203 -1.41 5.62 -12.89
N LEU A 204 -0.44 5.93 -12.03
CA LEU A 204 0.74 6.72 -12.38
C LEU A 204 1.53 6.10 -13.55
N THR A 205 1.71 4.77 -13.53
CA THR A 205 2.39 4.02 -14.60
C THR A 205 1.60 4.10 -15.90
N ALA A 206 0.27 3.95 -15.84
CA ALA A 206 -0.60 4.05 -17.00
C ALA A 206 -0.58 5.46 -17.59
N CYS A 207 -0.66 6.53 -16.77
CA CYS A 207 -0.55 7.90 -17.25
C CYS A 207 0.76 8.14 -18.00
N THR A 208 1.88 7.73 -17.40
CA THR A 208 3.23 7.93 -17.97
C THR A 208 3.35 7.22 -19.31
N ARG A 209 2.95 5.95 -19.37
CA ARG A 209 2.96 5.16 -20.62
C ARG A 209 2.08 5.77 -21.70
N THR A 210 0.89 6.25 -21.36
CA THR A 210 -0.04 6.88 -22.32
C THR A 210 0.55 8.17 -22.88
N ALA A 211 1.13 9.03 -22.03
CA ALA A 211 1.79 10.27 -22.45
C ALA A 211 3.01 10.01 -23.35
N ASP A 212 3.84 9.03 -23.00
CA ASP A 212 5.05 8.67 -23.75
C ASP A 212 4.73 8.03 -25.10
N ARG A 213 3.64 7.27 -25.19
CA ARG A 213 3.26 6.59 -26.43
C ARG A 213 2.59 7.52 -27.44
N HIS A 214 1.80 8.47 -26.95
CA HIS A 214 0.92 9.30 -27.77
C HIS A 214 1.30 10.78 -27.64
N HIS A 215 2.45 11.15 -28.20
CA HIS A 215 2.97 12.53 -28.14
C HIS A 215 2.02 13.59 -28.73
N TRP A 216 1.07 13.17 -29.58
CA TRP A 216 0.08 14.07 -30.15
C TRP A 216 -0.97 14.53 -29.14
N LEU A 217 -1.14 13.89 -27.99
CA LEU A 217 -2.18 14.25 -27.00
C LEU A 217 -2.07 15.71 -26.51
N GLY A 218 -0.87 16.29 -26.55
CA GLY A 218 -0.62 17.70 -26.19
C GLY A 218 -0.46 18.65 -27.37
N GLN A 219 -0.70 18.21 -28.61
CA GLN A 219 -0.62 19.11 -29.77
C GLN A 219 -1.86 19.99 -29.86
N SER A 220 -1.64 21.29 -30.12
CA SER A 220 -2.72 22.27 -30.23
C SER A 220 -3.72 21.90 -31.32
N GLY A 221 -5.01 22.08 -31.03
CA GLY A 221 -6.10 21.82 -31.97
C GLY A 221 -6.56 20.35 -32.03
N LEU A 222 -6.11 19.50 -31.09
CA LEU A 222 -6.51 18.08 -30.99
C LEU A 222 -7.37 17.74 -29.76
N GLY A 223 -7.88 18.75 -29.06
CA GLY A 223 -8.74 18.57 -27.88
C GLY A 223 -8.02 18.49 -26.53
N ASP A 224 -6.70 18.72 -26.51
CA ASP A 224 -5.84 18.85 -25.32
C ASP A 224 -6.08 17.79 -24.22
N LEU A 225 -5.84 16.53 -24.56
CA LEU A 225 -5.93 15.43 -23.60
C LEU A 225 -4.71 15.35 -22.67
N ALA A 226 -3.67 16.16 -22.93
CA ALA A 226 -2.46 16.19 -22.11
C ALA A 226 -2.71 16.83 -20.73
N GLU A 227 -3.53 17.88 -20.67
CA GLU A 227 -3.91 18.54 -19.42
C GLU A 227 -4.58 17.58 -18.41
N PRO A 228 -5.73 16.93 -18.70
CA PRO A 228 -6.37 16.01 -17.75
C PRO A 228 -5.49 14.80 -17.43
N LEU A 229 -4.66 14.34 -18.38
CA LEU A 229 -3.71 13.26 -18.13
C LEU A 229 -2.64 13.67 -17.11
N ALA A 230 -2.15 14.91 -17.18
CA ALA A 230 -1.19 15.46 -16.23
C ALA A 230 -1.81 15.63 -14.84
N GLU A 231 -3.06 16.10 -14.75
CA GLU A 231 -3.79 16.23 -13.47
C GLU A 231 -3.92 14.89 -12.74
N ILE A 232 -4.34 13.83 -13.45
CA ILE A 232 -4.46 12.48 -12.89
C ILE A 232 -3.09 11.98 -12.42
N ARG A 233 -2.05 12.19 -13.24
CA ARG A 233 -0.68 11.79 -12.93
C ARG A 233 -0.17 12.46 -11.65
N ASP A 234 -0.37 13.77 -11.53
CA ASP A 234 0.16 14.56 -10.43
C ASP A 234 -0.61 14.29 -9.13
N THR A 235 -1.92 14.08 -9.22
CA THR A 235 -2.74 13.63 -8.08
C THR A 235 -2.31 12.24 -7.60
N ALA A 236 -2.10 11.28 -8.50
CA ALA A 236 -1.59 9.95 -8.14
C ALA A 236 -0.22 10.03 -7.45
N ARG A 237 0.68 10.89 -7.95
CA ARG A 237 2.00 11.13 -7.33
C ARG A 237 1.87 11.71 -5.92
N GLN A 238 1.02 12.72 -5.74
CA GLN A 238 0.80 13.34 -4.44
C GLN A 238 0.26 12.33 -3.42
N VAL A 239 -0.74 11.54 -3.79
CA VAL A 239 -1.31 10.53 -2.89
C VAL A 239 -0.27 9.46 -2.50
N ILE A 240 0.56 9.00 -3.44
CA ILE A 240 1.66 8.07 -3.14
C ILE A 240 2.63 8.68 -2.12
N ALA A 241 3.01 9.94 -2.31
CA ALA A 241 3.92 10.64 -1.40
C ALA A 241 3.33 10.78 0.02
N GLU A 242 2.03 11.06 0.14
CA GLU A 242 1.35 11.11 1.45
C GLU A 242 1.34 9.75 2.15
N TYR A 243 1.07 8.66 1.42
CA TYR A 243 1.16 7.30 1.98
C TYR A 243 2.56 6.98 2.47
N GLU A 244 3.59 7.35 1.71
CA GLU A 244 4.99 7.13 2.07
C GLU A 244 5.39 7.97 3.29
N ALA A 245 4.95 9.22 3.38
CA ALA A 245 5.18 10.09 4.53
C ALA A 245 4.51 9.54 5.79
N ILE A 246 3.26 9.08 5.70
CA ILE A 246 2.56 8.44 6.83
C ILE A 246 3.31 7.18 7.27
N ALA A 247 3.70 6.31 6.33
CA ALA A 247 4.43 5.09 6.64
C ALA A 247 5.77 5.38 7.34
N GLN A 248 6.49 6.40 6.90
CA GLN A 248 7.75 6.84 7.53
C GLN A 248 7.51 7.37 8.95
N LEU A 249 6.51 8.20 9.17
CA LEU A 249 6.17 8.73 10.50
C LEU A 249 5.76 7.60 11.45
N THR A 250 4.93 6.66 11.00
CA THR A 250 4.53 5.49 11.80
C THR A 250 5.73 4.61 12.14
N ALA A 251 6.62 4.33 11.19
CA ALA A 251 7.83 3.54 11.44
C ALA A 251 8.79 4.24 12.40
N HIS A 252 8.96 5.56 12.26
CA HIS A 252 9.76 6.36 13.17
C HIS A 252 9.21 6.33 14.59
N ALA A 253 7.90 6.54 14.77
CA ALA A 253 7.26 6.48 16.08
C ALA A 253 7.41 5.09 16.72
N ALA A 254 7.19 4.01 15.96
CA ALA A 254 7.37 2.65 16.44
C ALA A 254 8.81 2.39 16.90
N ALA A 255 9.81 2.75 16.10
CA ALA A 255 11.23 2.58 16.46
C ALA A 255 11.59 3.35 17.74
N ARG A 256 11.10 4.58 17.90
CA ARG A 256 11.32 5.37 19.13
C ARG A 256 10.64 4.76 20.34
N THR A 257 9.45 4.17 20.18
CA THR A 257 8.77 3.43 21.24
C THR A 257 9.53 2.17 21.62
N ASP A 258 10.05 1.41 20.66
CA ASP A 258 10.86 0.20 20.90
C ASP A 258 12.16 0.54 21.64
N GLU A 259 12.92 1.54 21.16
CA GLU A 259 14.13 2.02 21.83
C GLU A 259 13.88 2.45 23.28
N THR A 260 12.75 3.13 23.52
CA THR A 260 12.36 3.57 24.86
C THR A 260 11.95 2.39 25.73
N ALA A 261 11.23 1.42 25.17
CA ALA A 261 10.82 0.21 25.88
C ALA A 261 12.04 -0.62 26.31
N ASP A 262 13.01 -0.83 25.43
CA ASP A 262 14.26 -1.54 25.75
C ASP A 262 15.03 -0.84 26.88
N HIS A 263 15.07 0.49 26.84
CA HIS A 263 15.71 1.28 27.89
C HIS A 263 14.97 1.17 29.23
N VAL A 264 13.64 1.22 29.23
CA VAL A 264 12.79 1.01 30.42
C VAL A 264 13.04 -0.38 31.01
N GLU A 265 13.03 -1.42 30.18
CA GLU A 265 13.31 -2.80 30.61
C GLU A 265 14.70 -2.95 31.22
N GLY A 266 15.72 -2.30 30.65
CA GLY A 266 17.06 -2.26 31.22
C GLY A 266 17.11 -1.66 32.62
N LEU A 267 16.41 -0.54 32.82
CA LEU A 267 16.34 0.11 34.14
C LEU A 267 15.55 -0.73 35.15
N LEU A 268 14.40 -1.28 34.76
CA LEU A 268 13.58 -2.13 35.63
C LEU A 268 14.32 -3.40 36.05
N ARG A 269 15.07 -4.02 35.14
CA ARG A 269 15.90 -5.19 35.45
C ARG A 269 16.99 -4.85 36.46
N THR A 270 17.65 -3.71 36.29
CA THR A 270 18.67 -3.23 37.24
C THR A 270 18.05 -2.95 38.61
N ALA A 271 16.87 -2.34 38.65
CA ALA A 271 16.15 -2.04 39.88
C ALA A 271 15.63 -3.31 40.60
N ARG A 272 15.37 -4.40 39.87
CA ARG A 272 14.96 -5.71 40.42
C ARG A 272 16.13 -6.60 40.88
N GLY A 273 17.37 -6.29 40.48
CA GLY A 273 18.54 -7.12 40.80
C GLY A 273 18.82 -7.22 42.30
N GLU A 274 19.30 -8.39 42.74
CA GLU A 274 19.55 -8.75 44.15
C GLU A 274 20.84 -8.15 44.74
N THR A 275 21.63 -7.41 43.96
CA THR A 275 22.85 -6.78 44.48
C THR A 275 22.48 -5.79 45.59
N LEU A 276 23.18 -5.86 46.73
CA LEU A 276 23.03 -4.94 47.87
C LEU A 276 23.36 -3.51 47.42
N ALA A 277 22.36 -2.81 46.91
CA ALA A 277 22.44 -1.40 46.56
C ALA A 277 22.43 -0.56 47.84
N ASP A 278 23.42 0.31 47.98
CA ASP A 278 23.42 1.32 49.03
C ASP A 278 22.38 2.42 48.71
N ALA A 279 22.16 3.32 49.66
CA ALA A 279 21.19 4.40 49.50
C ALA A 279 21.48 5.31 48.29
N ALA A 280 22.75 5.49 47.93
CA ALA A 280 23.14 6.31 46.78
C ALA A 280 22.77 5.65 45.46
N GLU A 281 23.03 4.35 45.35
CA GLU A 281 22.62 3.58 44.18
C GLU A 281 21.09 3.54 44.04
N TRP A 282 20.33 3.45 45.14
CA TRP A 282 18.87 3.55 45.09
C TRP A 282 18.37 4.92 44.62
N VAL A 283 19.00 6.01 45.06
CA VAL A 283 18.68 7.37 44.60
C VAL A 283 18.90 7.49 43.08
N GLU A 284 20.02 6.99 42.57
CA GLU A 284 20.32 6.99 41.14
C GLU A 284 19.34 6.14 40.32
N ARG A 285 18.99 4.94 40.80
CA ARG A 285 18.02 4.03 40.15
C ARG A 285 16.64 4.68 40.06
N LEU A 286 16.12 5.24 41.15
CA LEU A 286 14.81 5.90 41.18
C LEU A 286 14.77 7.15 40.29
N ALA A 287 15.82 7.97 40.31
CA ALA A 287 15.94 9.12 39.42
C ALA A 287 15.98 8.69 37.93
N GLY A 288 16.67 7.57 37.61
CA GLY A 288 16.70 7.00 36.26
C GLY A 288 15.33 6.54 35.76
N LEU A 289 14.57 5.84 36.61
CA LEU A 289 13.20 5.40 36.29
C LEU A 289 12.24 6.59 36.10
N ARG A 290 12.35 7.64 36.93
CA ARG A 290 11.55 8.87 36.75
C ARG A 290 11.88 9.58 35.44
N ARG A 291 13.16 9.69 35.08
CA ARG A 291 13.59 10.24 33.78
C ARG A 291 13.09 9.39 32.61
N ALA A 292 13.00 8.07 32.77
CA ALA A 292 12.38 7.20 31.78
C ALA A 292 10.87 7.48 31.65
N GLN A 293 10.17 7.78 32.75
CA GLN A 293 8.74 8.13 32.73
C GLN A 293 8.49 9.37 31.89
N GLY A 294 9.29 10.43 32.06
CA GLY A 294 9.22 11.62 31.22
C GLY A 294 9.47 11.34 29.74
N ARG A 295 10.38 10.41 29.41
CA ARG A 295 10.64 10.00 28.02
C ARG A 295 9.48 9.21 27.41
N VAL A 296 8.84 8.32 28.18
CA VAL A 296 7.64 7.59 27.74
C VAL A 296 6.51 8.57 27.46
N GLU A 297 6.31 9.56 28.33
CA GLU A 297 5.30 10.61 28.09
C GLU A 297 5.64 11.45 26.85
N ALA A 298 6.91 11.77 26.59
CA ALA A 298 7.30 12.51 25.39
C ALA A 298 6.99 11.76 24.07
N LEU A 299 6.87 10.42 24.08
CA LEU A 299 6.46 9.65 22.91
C LEU A 299 5.03 10.02 22.46
N ARG A 300 4.20 10.55 23.37
CA ARG A 300 2.85 11.03 23.06
C ARG A 300 2.85 12.22 22.10
N GLU A 301 3.94 12.95 21.98
CA GLU A 301 4.03 14.08 21.05
C GLU A 301 4.42 13.64 19.63
N LEU A 302 4.82 12.38 19.44
CA LEU A 302 5.17 11.86 18.12
C LEU A 302 3.92 11.68 17.24
N PRO A 303 3.94 12.19 15.99
CA PRO A 303 2.89 11.91 15.02
C PRO A 303 2.76 10.41 14.78
N ARG A 304 1.51 9.92 14.67
CA ARG A 304 1.19 8.50 14.40
C ARG A 304 1.73 7.50 15.44
N ALA A 305 2.07 7.97 16.64
CA ALA A 305 2.44 7.08 17.73
C ALA A 305 1.29 6.17 18.18
N ASP A 306 1.63 4.92 18.50
CA ASP A 306 0.71 3.94 19.06
C ASP A 306 0.44 4.27 20.54
N ARG A 307 -0.74 4.85 20.79
CA ARG A 307 -1.13 5.30 22.13
C ARG A 307 -1.32 4.15 23.10
N GLU A 308 -1.93 3.06 22.65
CA GLU A 308 -2.19 1.89 23.50
C GLU A 308 -0.88 1.26 23.95
N ARG A 309 0.10 1.17 23.04
CA ARG A 309 1.44 0.68 23.39
C ARG A 309 2.18 1.61 24.36
N ILE A 310 2.08 2.92 24.17
CA ILE A 310 2.68 3.91 25.09
C ILE A 310 2.02 3.82 26.47
N ASP A 311 0.69 3.69 26.54
CA ASP A 311 -0.05 3.54 27.79
C ASP A 311 0.38 2.27 28.54
N ALA A 312 0.49 1.14 27.84
CA ALA A 312 0.98 -0.10 28.43
C ALA A 312 2.42 0.01 28.95
N LEU A 313 3.31 0.68 28.20
CA LEU A 313 4.68 0.93 28.63
C LEU A 313 4.74 1.86 29.86
N ALA A 314 3.90 2.91 29.87
CA ALA A 314 3.80 3.84 30.99
C ALA A 314 3.30 3.15 32.26
N GLU A 315 2.28 2.29 32.13
CA GLU A 315 1.76 1.49 33.24
C GLU A 315 2.82 0.50 33.75
N HIS A 316 3.50 -0.20 32.84
CA HIS A 316 4.57 -1.14 33.21
C HIS A 316 5.70 -0.45 33.99
N LEU A 317 6.12 0.72 33.51
CA LEU A 317 7.12 1.53 34.19
C LEU A 317 6.63 2.05 35.54
N ALA A 318 5.37 2.49 35.64
CA ALA A 318 4.79 2.97 36.89
C ALA A 318 4.75 1.87 37.96
N GLN A 319 4.34 0.65 37.59
CA GLN A 319 4.35 -0.51 38.49
C GLN A 319 5.78 -0.82 38.97
N GLY A 320 6.73 -0.90 38.03
CA GLY A 320 8.12 -1.20 38.39
C GLY A 320 8.81 -0.10 39.20
N LEU A 321 8.43 1.17 39.00
CA LEU A 321 8.88 2.30 39.81
C LEU A 321 8.34 2.19 41.25
N ALA A 322 7.07 1.83 41.43
CA ALA A 322 6.50 1.61 42.77
C ALA A 322 7.21 0.47 43.51
N GLU A 323 7.43 -0.67 42.85
CA GLU A 323 8.18 -1.80 43.42
C GLU A 323 9.62 -1.42 43.81
N ALA A 324 10.29 -0.63 42.97
CA ALA A 324 11.65 -0.16 43.26
C ALA A 324 11.67 0.81 44.45
N ALA A 325 10.67 1.69 44.54
CA ALA A 325 10.56 2.65 45.62
C ALA A 325 10.27 1.97 46.97
N ASP A 326 9.39 0.96 47.01
CA ASP A 326 9.14 0.15 48.21
C ASP A 326 10.43 -0.51 48.74
N ARG A 327 11.23 -1.09 47.83
CA ARG A 327 12.53 -1.68 48.23
C ARG A 327 13.52 -0.62 48.71
N ALA A 328 13.55 0.54 48.06
CA ALA A 328 14.44 1.63 48.41
C ALA A 328 14.11 2.19 49.81
N VAL A 329 12.83 2.31 50.18
CA VAL A 329 12.38 2.84 51.48
C VAL A 329 13.06 2.14 52.65
N VAL A 330 13.20 0.81 52.61
CA VAL A 330 13.88 0.04 53.67
C VAL A 330 15.32 0.51 53.85
N GLN A 331 16.05 0.73 52.76
CA GLN A 331 17.44 1.17 52.80
C GLN A 331 17.58 2.66 53.10
N LEU A 332 16.67 3.51 52.61
CA LEU A 332 16.67 4.95 52.86
C LEU A 332 16.26 5.30 54.30
N ALA A 333 15.51 4.42 54.97
CA ALA A 333 15.11 4.57 56.36
C ALA A 333 16.28 4.40 57.35
N GLU A 334 17.40 3.82 56.94
CA GLU A 334 18.59 3.68 57.79
C GLU A 334 19.14 5.07 58.18
N PRO A 335 19.45 5.33 59.47
CA PRO A 335 19.95 6.64 59.92
C PRO A 335 21.20 7.13 59.19
N ALA A 336 22.07 6.19 58.78
CA ALA A 336 23.30 6.46 58.07
C ALA A 336 23.16 6.45 56.53
N ALA A 337 21.95 6.19 55.99
CA ALA A 337 21.71 6.02 54.55
C ALA A 337 22.24 7.19 53.72
N PHE A 338 22.02 8.42 54.17
CA PHE A 338 22.40 9.64 53.44
C PHE A 338 23.81 10.16 53.76
N GLU A 339 24.58 9.45 54.59
CA GLU A 339 25.95 9.85 54.94
C GLU A 339 26.88 9.95 53.72
N PRO A 340 26.85 9.02 52.74
CA PRO A 340 27.63 9.16 51.51
C PRO A 340 27.28 10.43 50.73
N HIS A 341 26.00 10.80 50.67
CA HIS A 341 25.55 12.03 50.01
C HIS A 341 25.95 13.28 50.78
N ARG A 342 25.87 13.27 52.11
CA ARG A 342 26.35 14.38 52.96
C ARG A 342 27.84 14.62 52.74
N ARG A 343 28.64 13.55 52.74
CA ARG A 343 30.09 13.63 52.48
C ARG A 343 30.36 14.17 51.08
N ARG A 344 29.67 13.68 50.06
CA ARG A 344 29.85 14.14 48.67
C ARG A 344 29.42 15.60 48.48
N ALA A 345 28.35 16.04 49.14
CA ALA A 345 27.93 17.43 49.16
C ALA A 345 28.98 18.31 49.87
N GLY A 346 29.59 17.84 50.96
CA GLY A 346 30.70 18.50 51.63
C GLY A 346 31.95 18.63 50.76
N GLU A 347 32.38 17.53 50.11
CA GLU A 347 33.49 17.52 49.15
C GLU A 347 33.23 18.49 47.98
N LEU A 348 32.01 18.54 47.45
CA LEU A 348 31.64 19.50 46.41
C LEU A 348 31.67 20.94 46.93
N ALA A 349 31.21 21.20 48.15
CA ALA A 349 31.26 22.52 48.78
C ALA A 349 32.71 23.01 48.98
N GLU A 350 33.61 22.13 49.41
CA GLU A 350 35.04 22.44 49.53
C GLU A 350 35.67 22.77 48.17
N HIS A 351 35.34 22.02 47.12
CA HIS A 351 35.78 22.34 45.76
C HIS A 351 35.22 23.69 45.27
N CYS A 352 33.95 23.99 45.55
CA CYS A 352 33.33 25.28 45.26
C CYS A 352 33.95 26.44 46.06
N ALA A 353 34.52 26.20 47.24
CA ALA A 353 35.23 27.22 48.00
C ALA A 353 36.65 27.48 47.46
N ALA A 354 37.23 26.53 46.72
CA ALA A 354 38.60 26.57 46.21
C ALA A 354 38.71 27.05 44.74
N ILE A 355 37.60 27.18 44.01
CA ILE A 355 37.60 27.66 42.63
C ILE A 355 38.08 29.11 42.52
N ALA A 356 38.95 29.37 41.55
CA ALA A 356 39.54 30.69 41.31
C ALA A 356 39.00 31.33 40.02
N THR A 357 38.38 30.54 39.13
CA THR A 357 37.93 31.01 37.81
C THR A 357 36.51 30.59 37.48
N ALA A 358 35.84 31.39 36.64
CA ALA A 358 34.49 31.07 36.17
C ALA A 358 34.41 29.79 35.33
N ALA A 359 35.51 29.41 34.65
CA ALA A 359 35.59 28.19 33.85
C ALA A 359 35.58 26.91 34.72
N GLU A 360 36.09 26.99 35.97
CA GLU A 360 36.06 25.87 36.92
C GLU A 360 34.68 25.70 37.57
N ALA A 361 33.86 26.76 37.59
CA ALA A 361 32.54 26.75 38.20
C ALA A 361 31.49 25.99 37.36
N GLU A 362 31.59 26.02 36.03
CA GLU A 362 30.64 25.38 35.12
C GLU A 362 30.49 23.85 35.33
N PRO A 363 31.58 23.05 35.35
CA PRO A 363 31.47 21.61 35.60
C PRO A 363 31.01 21.28 37.03
N LEU A 364 31.34 22.09 38.02
CA LEU A 364 30.87 21.90 39.40
C LEU A 364 29.38 22.23 39.53
N SER A 365 28.91 23.29 38.88
CA SER A 365 27.49 23.68 38.84
C SER A 365 26.64 22.59 38.20
N ALA A 366 27.11 21.99 37.09
CA ALA A 366 26.43 20.86 36.45
C ALA A 366 26.31 19.64 37.39
N ARG A 367 27.39 19.30 38.11
CA ARG A 367 27.38 18.19 39.08
C ARG A 367 26.47 18.45 40.28
N LEU A 368 26.45 19.69 40.80
CA LEU A 368 25.54 20.09 41.88
C LEU A 368 24.08 20.04 41.42
N ALA A 369 23.79 20.51 40.20
CA ALA A 369 22.44 20.46 39.63
C ALA A 369 21.95 19.02 39.48
N GLU A 370 22.79 18.13 38.93
CA GLU A 370 22.46 16.70 38.75
C GLU A 370 22.17 16.01 40.09
N GLN A 371 23.00 16.24 41.11
CA GLN A 371 22.80 15.69 42.46
C GLN A 371 21.51 16.21 43.10
N SER A 372 21.26 17.52 43.01
CA SER A 372 20.03 18.13 43.55
C SER A 372 18.79 17.61 42.85
N GLU A 373 18.81 17.48 41.52
CA GLU A 373 17.67 16.96 40.74
C GLU A 373 17.37 15.50 41.10
N ALA A 374 18.40 14.66 41.26
CA ALA A 374 18.24 13.27 41.68
C ALA A 374 17.61 13.15 43.08
N LEU A 375 18.10 13.92 44.06
CA LEU A 375 17.57 13.89 45.43
C LEU A 375 16.17 14.49 45.52
N GLN A 376 15.88 15.56 44.78
CA GLN A 376 14.55 16.15 44.71
C GLN A 376 13.54 15.18 44.09
N THR A 377 13.94 14.47 43.04
CA THR A 377 13.14 13.41 42.43
C THR A 377 12.77 12.31 43.43
N VAL A 378 13.73 11.87 44.24
CA VAL A 378 13.48 10.86 45.28
C VAL A 378 12.59 11.42 46.38
N SER A 379 12.79 12.68 46.78
CA SER A 379 11.92 13.36 47.75
C SER A 379 10.47 13.42 47.29
N GLU A 380 10.24 13.75 46.01
CA GLU A 380 8.90 13.76 45.41
C GLU A 380 8.28 12.36 45.39
N LEU A 381 9.06 11.33 45.02
CA LEU A 381 8.60 9.93 44.99
C LEU A 381 8.21 9.43 46.38
N VAL A 382 9.05 9.65 47.38
CA VAL A 382 8.79 9.26 48.79
C VAL A 382 7.61 10.05 49.37
N GLY A 383 7.40 11.28 48.91
CA GLY A 383 6.27 12.12 49.34
C GLY A 383 4.93 11.77 48.69
N THR A 384 4.93 11.27 47.45
CA THR A 384 3.71 10.99 46.66
C THR A 384 3.24 9.55 46.73
N LEU A 385 4.16 8.60 46.89
CA LEU A 385 3.83 7.19 46.97
C LEU A 385 3.58 6.80 48.45
N ASP A 386 2.51 6.06 48.71
CA ASP A 386 2.14 5.60 50.06
C ASP A 386 2.98 4.39 50.51
N LEU A 387 4.31 4.54 50.50
CA LEU A 387 5.28 3.43 50.60
C LEU A 387 5.73 3.11 52.03
N ALA A 388 5.39 3.98 53.00
CA ALA A 388 5.88 3.90 54.38
C ALA A 388 4.91 4.56 55.36
N ASP A 389 4.97 4.16 56.63
CA ASP A 389 4.27 4.88 57.70
C ASP A 389 4.73 6.35 57.77
N ALA A 390 3.86 7.20 58.33
CA ALA A 390 4.09 8.64 58.37
C ALA A 390 5.42 9.02 59.06
N THR A 391 5.88 8.22 60.02
CA THR A 391 7.12 8.46 60.77
C THR A 391 8.37 8.19 59.93
N THR A 392 8.40 7.05 59.23
CA THR A 392 9.51 6.66 58.35
C THR A 392 9.61 7.61 57.15
N ARG A 393 8.47 7.96 56.56
CA ARG A 393 8.40 8.95 55.48
C ARG A 393 8.98 10.30 55.90
N THR A 394 8.56 10.81 57.05
CA THR A 394 9.08 12.09 57.58
C THR A 394 10.58 12.03 57.83
N ALA A 395 11.08 10.93 58.43
CA ALA A 395 12.51 10.77 58.68
C ALA A 395 13.36 10.73 57.40
N ILE A 396 12.86 10.10 56.33
CA ILE A 396 13.55 10.09 55.02
C ILE A 396 13.54 11.48 54.40
N LEU A 397 12.39 12.17 54.41
CA LEU A 397 12.24 13.52 53.84
C LEU A 397 13.11 14.55 54.57
N ASP A 398 13.20 14.51 55.89
CA ASP A 398 14.06 15.40 56.67
C ASP A 398 15.54 15.20 56.31
N ARG A 399 15.99 13.95 56.20
CA ARG A 399 17.39 13.64 55.81
C ARG A 399 17.70 14.07 54.38
N LEU A 400 16.74 13.94 53.45
CA LEU A 400 16.87 14.44 52.09
C LEU A 400 16.95 15.97 52.07
N ALA A 401 16.11 16.65 52.85
CA ALA A 401 16.11 18.10 52.98
C ALA A 401 17.44 18.63 53.53
N ASP A 402 18.05 17.94 54.49
CA ASP A 402 19.37 18.28 55.03
C ASP A 402 20.46 18.26 53.94
N VAL A 403 20.49 17.21 53.12
CA VAL A 403 21.45 17.07 52.01
C VAL A 403 21.18 18.11 50.91
N LEU A 404 19.93 18.31 50.52
CA LEU A 404 19.54 19.34 49.56
C LEU A 404 19.94 20.74 50.06
N GLY A 405 19.80 21.00 51.35
CA GLY A 405 20.26 22.23 51.99
C GLY A 405 21.78 22.42 51.88
N LEU A 406 22.58 21.36 52.03
CA LEU A 406 24.04 21.41 51.81
C LEU A 406 24.38 21.72 50.35
N LEU A 407 23.75 21.05 49.39
CA LEU A 407 23.99 21.28 47.96
C LEU A 407 23.58 22.69 47.52
N ASN A 408 22.45 23.20 48.02
CA ASN A 408 22.02 24.57 47.74
C ASN A 408 22.97 25.61 48.34
N ARG A 409 23.52 25.37 49.53
CA ARG A 409 24.58 26.23 50.11
C ARG A 409 25.89 26.18 49.34
N ALA A 410 26.24 25.04 48.73
CA ALA A 410 27.42 24.92 47.88
C ALA A 410 27.24 25.57 46.50
N ARG A 411 25.99 25.75 46.07
CA ARG A 411 25.62 26.38 44.79
C ARG A 411 25.50 27.91 44.89
N ALA A 412 25.06 28.42 46.05
CA ALA A 412 25.00 29.84 46.36
C ALA A 412 26.39 30.40 46.66
#